data_AF-A0AAV9E045-F1
#
_entry.id   AF-A0AAV9E045-F1
#
_cell.length_a   1.000
_cell.length_b   1.000
_cell.length_c   1.000
_cell.angle_alpha   90.00
_cell.angle_beta   90.00
_cell.angle_gamma   90.00
#
_symmetry.space_group_name_H-M   'P 1'
#
loop_
_entity.id
_entity.type
_entity.pdbx_description
1 polymer ?
#
loop_
_entity_poly.entity_id
_entity_poly.type
_entity_poly.pdbx_seq_one_letter_code
_entity_poly.pdbx_strand_id
1 'polypeptide(L)'
;MENPNPSEGGQDGLEIVSIGALYCGPWDKKYWSSTRGKDRFPYPVGYRAVRCHAGSTYSMEIHEGLKGPVFVVTSPDGDSCSGQTPDIAWDAIQKKSCSRVKNWHGKRFSSKINGGEVCLF
;
A
#
# COMPACT_ATOMS: atom_id res chain seq x y z
N MET A 1 25.29 -37.25 -2.97
CA MET A 1 24.87 -36.35 -1.88
C MET A 1 24.47 -35.05 -2.54
N GLU A 2 23.20 -34.92 -2.88
CA GLU A 2 22.64 -33.69 -3.44
C GLU A 2 22.56 -32.66 -2.30
N ASN A 3 23.24 -31.53 -2.47
CA ASN A 3 23.04 -30.36 -1.62
C ASN A 3 21.73 -29.69 -2.05
N PRO A 4 20.71 -29.56 -1.20
CA PRO A 4 19.61 -28.67 -1.51
C PRO A 4 20.13 -27.23 -1.40
N ASN A 5 20.12 -26.52 -2.53
CA ASN A 5 20.30 -25.07 -2.56
C ASN A 5 19.27 -24.43 -1.59
N PRO A 6 19.68 -23.56 -0.66
CA PRO A 6 18.71 -22.70 0.01
C PRO A 6 18.19 -21.75 -1.06
N SER A 7 16.96 -21.97 -1.52
CA SER A 7 16.22 -21.03 -2.32
C SER A 7 15.90 -19.81 -1.45
N GLU A 8 16.88 -18.90 -1.30
CA GLU A 8 16.70 -17.57 -0.73
C GLU A 8 15.95 -16.67 -1.74
N GLY A 9 14.72 -17.04 -2.06
CA GLY A 9 13.72 -16.12 -2.58
C GLY A 9 13.02 -15.48 -1.40
N GLY A 10 13.56 -14.39 -0.84
CA GLY A 10 12.90 -13.60 0.19
C GLY A 10 11.52 -13.21 -0.31
N GLN A 11 10.48 -13.82 0.26
CA GLN A 11 9.12 -13.82 -0.28
C GLN A 11 8.48 -12.44 -0.11
N ASP A 12 8.73 -11.55 -1.07
CA ASP A 12 7.82 -10.43 -1.34
C ASP A 12 6.49 -11.04 -1.82
N GLY A 13 5.60 -11.31 -0.87
CA GLY A 13 4.29 -11.91 -1.12
C GLY A 13 3.22 -10.82 -1.16
N LEU A 14 2.33 -10.88 -2.16
CA LEU A 14 1.11 -10.08 -2.22
C LEU A 14 -0.09 -11.02 -2.15
N GLU A 15 -0.94 -10.83 -1.14
CA GLU A 15 -2.19 -11.54 -0.97
C GLU A 15 -3.36 -10.56 -1.14
N ILE A 16 -4.27 -10.85 -2.07
CA ILE A 16 -5.50 -10.08 -2.22
C ILE A 16 -6.57 -10.73 -1.33
N VAL A 17 -7.02 -10.00 -0.32
CA VAL A 17 -8.04 -10.45 0.64
C VAL A 17 -9.45 -10.14 0.10
N SER A 18 -9.60 -9.01 -0.57
CA SER A 18 -10.87 -8.56 -1.15
C SER A 18 -10.61 -7.72 -2.39
N ILE A 19 -11.35 -7.98 -3.46
CA ILE A 19 -11.29 -7.18 -4.69
C ILE A 19 -12.08 -5.87 -4.59
N GLY A 20 -12.97 -5.74 -3.61
CA GLY A 20 -13.87 -4.60 -3.46
C GLY A 20 -14.92 -4.48 -4.57
N ALA A 21 -15.51 -3.30 -4.70
CA ALA A 21 -16.50 -2.96 -5.72
C ALA A 21 -16.24 -1.56 -6.28
N LEU A 22 -16.49 -1.38 -7.58
CA LEU A 22 -16.43 -0.05 -8.17
C LEU A 22 -17.52 0.83 -7.57
N TYR A 23 -17.18 2.11 -7.37
CA TYR A 23 -18.12 3.09 -6.86
C TYR A 23 -19.21 3.40 -7.89
N CYS A 24 -20.48 3.19 -7.52
CA CYS A 24 -21.65 3.44 -8.38
C CYS A 24 -22.55 4.57 -7.87
N GLY A 25 -21.97 5.61 -7.24
CA GLY A 25 -22.73 6.77 -6.78
C GLY A 25 -22.85 7.90 -7.81
N PRO A 26 -23.46 9.05 -7.45
CA PRO A 26 -23.69 10.18 -8.35
C PRO A 26 -22.45 10.79 -9.00
N TRP A 27 -21.26 10.45 -8.48
CA TRP A 27 -19.95 10.92 -8.94
C TRP A 27 -19.09 9.82 -9.60
N ASP A 28 -19.65 8.65 -9.93
CA ASP A 28 -18.95 7.48 -10.47
C ASP A 28 -17.88 7.79 -11.53
N LYS A 29 -18.21 8.61 -12.55
CA LYS A 29 -17.30 8.97 -13.66
C LYS A 29 -16.16 9.90 -13.26
N LYS A 30 -16.22 10.46 -12.05
CA LYS A 30 -15.25 11.40 -11.47
C LYS A 30 -14.60 10.85 -10.21
N TYR A 31 -15.09 9.73 -9.69
CA TYR A 31 -14.64 9.05 -8.46
C TYR A 31 -13.32 8.29 -8.64
N TRP A 32 -12.54 8.64 -9.65
CA TRP A 32 -11.27 7.99 -9.96
C TRP A 32 -10.14 8.83 -9.31
N SER A 33 -8.89 8.36 -9.31
CA SER A 33 -7.77 9.06 -8.66
C SER A 33 -7.80 10.60 -8.84
N SER A 34 -7.55 11.34 -7.76
CA SER A 34 -7.79 12.79 -7.68
C SER A 34 -7.17 13.57 -8.85
N THR A 35 -8.01 14.34 -9.55
CA THR A 35 -7.84 15.51 -10.48
C THR A 35 -6.56 15.80 -11.27
N ARG A 36 -5.40 15.15 -11.08
CA ARG A 36 -4.12 15.50 -11.71
C ARG A 36 -3.56 14.48 -12.71
N GLY A 37 -4.26 13.36 -12.94
CA GLY A 37 -3.82 12.31 -13.88
C GLY A 37 -4.48 12.45 -15.26
N LYS A 38 -3.66 12.34 -16.32
CA LYS A 38 -4.13 12.17 -17.72
C LYS A 38 -4.91 10.86 -17.87
N ASP A 39 -4.49 9.85 -17.12
CA ASP A 39 -5.13 8.54 -17.02
C ASP A 39 -5.76 8.42 -15.63
N ARG A 40 -7.09 8.32 -15.60
CA ARG A 40 -7.86 8.10 -14.38
C ARG A 40 -8.25 6.63 -14.38
N PHE A 41 -7.91 5.92 -13.31
CA PHE A 41 -8.26 4.50 -13.15
C PHE A 41 -9.34 4.34 -12.08
N PRO A 42 -10.33 3.45 -12.31
CA PRO A 42 -11.32 3.14 -11.30
C PRO A 42 -10.66 2.29 -10.20
N TYR A 43 -10.73 2.76 -8.96
CA TYR A 43 -10.26 2.00 -7.81
C TYR A 43 -11.46 1.39 -7.08
N PRO A 44 -11.49 0.07 -6.87
CA PRO A 44 -12.59 -0.57 -6.17
C PRO A 44 -12.54 -0.23 -4.67
N VAL A 45 -13.65 0.30 -4.17
CA VAL A 45 -13.86 0.54 -2.75
C VAL A 45 -14.06 -0.79 -2.04
N GLY A 46 -13.45 -0.96 -0.86
CA GLY A 46 -13.41 -2.22 -0.12
C GLY A 46 -12.35 -3.19 -0.64
N TYR A 47 -11.48 -2.77 -1.57
CA TYR A 47 -10.28 -3.52 -1.90
C TYR A 47 -9.42 -3.66 -0.65
N ARG A 48 -8.90 -4.85 -0.44
CA ARG A 48 -7.97 -5.15 0.65
C ARG A 48 -6.90 -6.11 0.17
N ALA A 49 -5.65 -5.73 0.38
CA ALA A 49 -4.50 -6.58 0.13
C ALA A 49 -3.53 -6.55 1.30
N VAL A 50 -2.71 -7.58 1.38
CA VAL A 50 -1.66 -7.72 2.37
C VAL A 50 -0.36 -7.97 1.62
N ARG A 51 0.67 -7.17 1.89
CA ARG A 51 1.99 -7.33 1.31
C ARG A 51 2.99 -7.67 2.41
N CYS A 52 3.65 -8.82 2.27
CA CYS A 52 4.86 -9.11 3.02
C CYS A 52 6.05 -8.53 2.27
N HIS A 53 6.88 -7.77 2.97
CA HIS A 53 8.08 -7.19 2.39
C HIS A 53 9.17 -7.05 3.46
N ALA A 54 10.34 -7.60 3.17
CA ALA A 54 11.48 -7.64 4.09
C ALA A 54 11.14 -8.18 5.50
N GLY A 55 10.19 -9.12 5.58
CA GLY A 55 9.71 -9.72 6.83
C GLY A 55 8.63 -8.92 7.56
N SER A 56 8.24 -7.75 7.06
CA SER A 56 7.15 -6.93 7.59
C SER A 56 5.90 -7.07 6.75
N THR A 57 4.76 -7.26 7.41
CA THR A 57 3.46 -7.42 6.74
C THR A 57 2.66 -6.13 6.85
N TYR A 58 2.33 -5.54 5.70
CA TYR A 58 1.53 -4.32 5.60
C TYR A 58 0.18 -4.66 4.98
N SER A 59 -0.90 -4.11 5.52
CA SER A 59 -2.21 -4.21 4.87
C SER A 59 -2.54 -2.90 4.17
N MET A 60 -3.17 -3.00 3.00
CA MET A 60 -3.68 -1.86 2.25
C MET A 60 -5.17 -2.01 2.03
N GLU A 61 -5.89 -0.91 2.17
CA GLU A 61 -7.33 -0.85 1.98
C GLU A 61 -7.73 0.38 1.17
N ILE A 62 -8.78 0.25 0.36
CA ILE A 62 -9.35 1.37 -0.40
C ILE A 62 -10.73 1.68 0.16
N HIS A 63 -10.90 2.88 0.68
CA HIS A 63 -12.13 3.35 1.30
C HIS A 63 -12.82 4.40 0.43
N GLU A 64 -14.12 4.57 0.67
CA GLU A 64 -14.87 5.67 0.08
C GLU A 64 -14.43 7.01 0.72
N GLY A 65 -13.94 7.95 -0.08
CA GLY A 65 -13.78 9.36 0.29
C GLY A 65 -14.74 10.30 -0.45
N LEU A 66 -14.87 11.52 0.06
CA LEU A 66 -15.78 12.55 -0.48
C LEU A 66 -15.41 13.04 -1.90
N LYS A 67 -14.15 12.91 -2.29
CA LYS A 67 -13.59 13.44 -3.55
C LYS A 67 -12.91 12.35 -4.40
N GLY A 68 -13.25 11.09 -4.14
CA GLY A 68 -12.59 9.92 -4.71
C GLY A 68 -12.09 8.96 -3.62
N PRO A 69 -11.45 7.86 -4.03
CA PRO A 69 -10.98 6.81 -3.13
C PRO A 69 -9.94 7.34 -2.13
N VAL A 70 -9.98 6.79 -0.92
CA VAL A 70 -8.98 7.01 0.12
C VAL A 70 -8.19 5.71 0.28
N PHE A 71 -6.88 5.79 0.09
CA PHE A 71 -5.99 4.67 0.31
C PHE A 71 -5.55 4.68 1.76
N VAL A 72 -5.65 3.54 2.43
CA VAL A 72 -5.19 3.33 3.79
C VAL A 72 -4.11 2.27 3.78
N VAL A 73 -3.01 2.54 4.45
CA VAL A 73 -1.95 1.56 4.70
C VAL A 73 -1.79 1.40 6.20
N THR A 74 -1.76 0.15 6.64
CA THR A 74 -1.55 -0.22 8.04
C THR A 74 -0.24 -0.98 8.18
N SER A 75 0.59 -0.56 9.15
CA SER A 75 1.83 -1.22 9.52
C SER A 75 1.56 -2.49 10.33
N PRO A 76 2.54 -3.41 10.43
CA PRO A 76 2.42 -4.58 11.30
C PRO A 76 2.22 -4.19 12.79
N ASP A 77 2.67 -3.00 13.18
CA ASP A 77 2.50 -2.46 14.54
C ASP A 77 1.06 -1.98 14.82
N GLY A 78 0.18 -1.99 13.81
CA GLY A 78 -1.21 -1.54 13.92
C GLY A 78 -1.43 -0.06 13.63
N ASP A 79 -0.39 0.71 13.28
CA ASP A 79 -0.57 2.11 12.88
C ASP A 79 -1.10 2.19 11.46
N SER A 80 -2.05 3.07 11.24
CA SER A 80 -2.57 3.35 9.91
C SER A 80 -2.31 4.79 9.47
N CYS A 81 -2.18 4.94 8.14
CA CYS A 81 -2.06 6.21 7.45
C CYS A 81 -2.96 6.20 6.23
N SER A 82 -3.64 7.32 5.98
CA SER A 82 -4.53 7.48 4.83
C SER A 82 -4.03 8.55 3.86
N GLY A 83 -4.30 8.38 2.57
CA GLY A 83 -3.95 9.33 1.52
C GLY A 83 -4.93 9.28 0.35
N GLN A 84 -4.91 10.31 -0.50
CA GLN A 84 -5.66 10.34 -1.77
C GLN A 84 -4.97 9.54 -2.89
N THR A 85 -3.72 9.15 -2.66
CA THR A 85 -2.95 8.24 -3.51
C THR A 85 -2.24 7.23 -2.61
N PRO A 86 -1.91 6.04 -3.13
CA PRO A 86 -1.19 5.03 -2.36
C PRO A 86 0.19 5.52 -1.93
N ASP A 87 0.87 6.33 -2.74
CA ASP A 87 2.14 6.99 -2.38
C ASP A 87 2.03 7.90 -1.16
N ILE A 88 0.96 8.70 -1.06
CA ILE A 88 0.76 9.56 0.12
C ILE A 88 0.57 8.74 1.39
N ALA A 89 -0.23 7.66 1.31
CA ALA A 89 -0.48 6.77 2.46
C ALA A 89 0.80 6.03 2.88
N TRP A 90 1.58 5.56 1.90
CA TRP A 90 2.84 4.86 2.12
C TRP A 90 3.96 5.75 2.68
N ASP A 91 4.17 6.93 2.09
CA ASP A 91 5.15 7.91 2.61
C ASP A 91 4.82 8.31 4.06
N ALA A 92 3.53 8.48 4.37
CA ALA A 92 3.09 8.77 5.72
C ALA A 92 3.40 7.64 6.71
N ILE A 93 3.21 6.36 6.32
CA ILE A 93 3.54 5.23 7.21
C ILE A 93 5.06 5.10 7.41
N GLN A 94 5.85 5.33 6.36
CA GLN A 94 7.31 5.33 6.47
C GLN A 94 7.80 6.41 7.41
N LYS A 95 7.29 7.65 7.29
CA LYS A 95 7.63 8.75 8.19
C LYS A 95 7.27 8.43 9.64
N LYS A 96 6.10 7.85 9.90
CA LYS A 96 5.68 7.41 11.25
C LYS A 96 6.61 6.33 11.79
N SER A 97 6.92 5.31 10.98
CA SER A 97 7.82 4.22 11.36
C SER A 97 9.24 4.73 11.65
N CYS A 98 9.76 5.67 10.87
CA CYS A 98 11.05 6.30 11.10
C CYS A 98 11.08 7.20 12.35
N SER A 99 9.96 7.85 12.69
CA SER A 99 9.89 8.77 13.84
C SER A 99 9.93 8.08 15.21
N ARG A 100 9.50 6.81 15.29
CA ARG A 100 9.65 5.99 16.50
C ARG A 100 11.09 5.58 16.77
N VAL A 101 11.95 5.73 15.78
CA VAL A 101 13.34 5.29 15.82
C VAL A 101 14.25 6.50 16.01
N LYS A 102 14.25 7.07 17.23
CA LYS A 102 15.28 8.06 17.64
C LYS A 102 16.70 7.48 17.74
N ASN A 103 16.94 6.26 17.28
CA ASN A 103 18.27 5.65 17.33
C ASN A 103 18.53 4.70 16.17
N TRP A 104 18.47 5.17 14.91
CA TRP A 104 19.04 4.43 13.79
C TRP A 104 20.01 5.33 13.02
N HIS A 105 21.21 5.49 13.57
CA HIS A 105 22.35 5.85 12.75
C HIS A 105 22.61 4.70 11.77
N GLY A 106 22.30 4.91 10.48
CA GLY A 106 23.03 4.26 9.41
C GLY A 106 22.39 3.08 8.68
N LYS A 107 21.06 2.91 8.69
CA LYS A 107 20.43 2.00 7.72
C LYS A 107 19.21 2.64 7.07
N ARG A 108 19.44 3.22 5.89
CA ARG A 108 18.39 3.41 4.90
C ARG A 108 17.73 2.04 4.69
N PHE A 109 16.42 1.92 4.89
CA PHE A 109 15.68 0.80 4.34
C PHE A 109 15.88 0.87 2.81
N SER A 110 16.80 0.03 2.31
CA SER A 110 17.29 0.04 0.92
C SER A 110 16.24 -0.46 -0.08
N SER A 111 15.11 -0.93 0.43
CA SER A 111 14.03 -1.51 -0.33
C SER A 111 13.01 -0.43 -0.67
N LYS A 112 13.28 0.26 -1.78
CA LYS A 112 12.37 1.24 -2.40
C LYS A 112 11.13 0.50 -2.91
N ILE A 113 10.13 0.27 -2.07
CA ILE A 113 8.79 0.00 -2.59
C ILE A 113 8.19 1.37 -2.96
N ASN A 114 7.92 1.61 -4.24
CA ASN A 114 7.12 2.78 -4.63
C ASN A 114 5.67 2.59 -4.17
N GLY A 115 4.94 3.65 -3.81
CA GLY A 115 3.55 3.53 -3.38
C GLY A 115 2.64 2.88 -4.43
N GLY A 116 2.96 3.00 -5.71
CA GLY A 116 2.32 2.22 -6.78
C GLY A 116 2.53 0.71 -6.64
N GLU A 117 3.73 0.26 -6.28
CA GLU A 117 4.06 -1.16 -6.11
C GLU A 117 3.41 -1.77 -4.86
N VAL A 118 3.23 -0.96 -3.83
CA VAL A 118 2.48 -1.32 -2.61
C VAL A 118 1.06 -1.76 -2.97
N CYS A 119 0.40 -1.03 -3.86
CA CYS A 119 -0.99 -1.25 -4.23
C CYS A 119 -1.18 -1.79 -5.65
N LEU A 120 -0.15 -2.42 -6.26
CA LEU A 120 -0.20 -2.83 -7.67
C LEU A 120 -1.47 -3.66 -7.95
N PHE A 121 -2.29 -3.10 -8.84
CA PHE A 121 -3.32 -3.74 -9.64
C PHE A 121 -2.78 -3.93 -11.06
#